data_AF-A0A849ZJR9-F1
#
_entry.id   AF-A0A849ZJR9-F1
#
_cell.length_a   1.000
_cell.length_b   1.000
_cell.length_c   1.000
_cell.angle_alpha   90.00
_cell.angle_beta   90.00
_cell.angle_gamma   90.00
#
_symmetry.space_group_name_H-M   'P 1'
#
loop_
_entity.id
_entity.type
_entity.pdbx_description
1 polymer ?
#
loop_
_entity_poly.entity_id
_entity_poly.type
_entity_poly.pdbx_seq_one_letter_code
_entity_poly.pdbx_strand_id
1 'polypeptide(L)'
;MPGRFSRIPAAGLALVAAAIAGAAGFVAGSSWGTSRLPAPPPVVATVTAPSASAPPLASATSSGPTQPAASAKAPEPSSLELAAGGDLHALKALEMKNATERTPEEALAISAGHAALARADATRVADDLSADPKLFQDRGTMAYVYRLALDPDVAPTLLVALARLEDPVIADLLYDLVDRGEPGARLALLAEDLLRGPAVLPEASKALSLIIDLRNAKTCERAAVLLPRANAVGDERATPLLERYREKSGCGPKRTDDCFPCLRDKPIEKTLDDAIASTKARSFSAPWRLNR
;
A
#
# COMPACT_ATOMS: atom_id res chain seq x y z
N MET A 1 31.21 -19.20 -25.02
CA MET A 1 32.13 -18.91 -23.90
C MET A 1 31.39 -19.15 -22.59
N PRO A 2 31.69 -20.20 -21.82
CA PRO A 2 31.04 -20.44 -20.54
C PRO A 2 31.69 -19.60 -19.44
N GLY A 3 30.93 -18.66 -18.87
CA GLY A 3 31.34 -17.80 -17.77
C GLY A 3 31.24 -18.53 -16.42
N ARG A 4 32.35 -18.53 -15.69
CA ARG A 4 32.55 -19.15 -14.39
C ARG A 4 31.71 -18.47 -13.30
N PHE A 5 30.91 -19.25 -12.59
CA PHE A 5 30.37 -18.88 -11.28
C PHE A 5 31.49 -18.90 -10.24
N SER A 6 31.83 -17.73 -9.70
CA SER A 6 32.76 -17.61 -8.58
C SER A 6 32.00 -17.80 -7.26
N ARG A 7 32.44 -18.78 -6.48
CA ARG A 7 31.95 -19.11 -5.13
C ARG A 7 32.47 -18.04 -4.16
N ILE A 8 31.59 -17.40 -3.39
CA ILE A 8 31.98 -16.58 -2.24
C ILE A 8 32.07 -17.52 -1.01
N PRO A 9 33.20 -17.56 -0.30
CA PRO A 9 33.35 -18.38 0.90
C PRO A 9 32.64 -17.76 2.12
N ALA A 10 32.06 -18.65 2.93
CA ALA A 10 31.50 -18.35 4.24
C ALA A 10 32.62 -18.14 5.27
N ALA A 11 32.61 -16.98 5.91
CA ALA A 11 33.27 -16.67 7.18
C ALA A 11 32.26 -15.78 7.93
N GLY A 12 31.72 -16.13 9.10
CA GLY A 12 32.42 -16.55 10.31
C GLY A 12 32.60 -15.31 11.19
N LEU A 13 31.85 -15.21 12.29
CA LEU A 13 31.98 -14.34 13.49
C LEU A 13 30.56 -14.04 14.02
N ALA A 14 30.23 -13.99 15.30
CA ALA A 14 30.86 -14.42 16.55
C ALA A 14 29.73 -14.33 17.60
N LEU A 15 29.64 -15.34 18.47
CA LEU A 15 28.76 -15.38 19.63
C LEU A 15 29.17 -14.28 20.63
N VAL A 16 28.25 -13.36 20.96
CA VAL A 16 28.34 -12.55 22.18
C VAL A 16 27.30 -13.06 23.16
N ALA A 17 27.78 -13.84 24.13
CA ALA A 17 27.02 -14.23 25.31
C ALA A 17 27.16 -13.12 26.36
N ALA A 18 26.05 -12.48 26.72
CA ALA A 18 25.97 -11.61 27.89
C ALA A 18 25.08 -12.28 28.94
N ALA A 19 25.72 -12.72 30.02
CA ALA A 19 25.07 -13.19 31.23
C ALA A 19 24.54 -11.98 32.02
N ILE A 20 23.24 -11.99 32.33
CA ILE A 20 22.66 -11.10 33.35
C ILE A 20 22.07 -11.99 34.43
N ALA A 21 22.74 -11.98 35.58
CA ALA A 21 22.30 -12.53 36.84
C ALA A 21 21.64 -11.42 37.69
N GLY A 22 20.64 -11.81 38.49
CA GLY A 22 19.98 -10.96 39.49
C GLY A 22 18.58 -10.49 39.03
N ALA A 23 17.51 -10.54 39.82
CA ALA A 23 17.39 -10.79 41.25
C ALA A 23 16.01 -11.42 41.54
N ALA A 24 15.98 -12.20 42.62
CA ALA A 24 14.79 -12.76 43.21
C ALA A 24 13.97 -11.71 43.98
N GLY A 25 12.66 -11.94 44.05
CA GLY A 25 11.80 -11.43 45.13
C GLY A 25 10.69 -10.49 44.68
N PHE A 26 9.46 -11.02 44.58
CA PHE A 26 8.36 -10.61 45.48
C PHE A 26 7.16 -11.55 45.29
N VAL A 27 6.63 -12.01 46.42
CA VAL A 27 5.42 -12.82 46.58
C VAL A 27 4.31 -11.92 47.12
N ALA A 28 3.06 -12.36 46.93
CA ALA A 28 1.78 -11.82 47.38
C ALA A 28 1.22 -10.75 46.43
N GLY A 29 0.02 -10.89 45.87
CA GLY A 29 -1.19 -11.49 46.42
C GLY A 29 -2.22 -10.37 46.46
N SER A 30 -3.13 -10.32 45.48
CA SER A 30 -4.23 -9.35 45.51
C SER A 30 -5.42 -9.85 44.72
N SER A 31 -6.50 -9.93 45.47
CA SER A 31 -7.85 -10.37 45.18
C SER A 31 -8.50 -9.70 43.98
N TRP A 32 -9.39 -10.47 43.35
CA TRP A 32 -10.32 -10.06 42.32
C TRP A 32 -11.21 -8.91 42.81
N GLY A 33 -11.03 -7.73 42.21
CA GLY A 33 -11.92 -6.59 42.35
C GLY A 33 -12.67 -6.38 41.04
N THR A 34 -13.92 -6.84 40.97
CA THR A 34 -14.88 -6.51 39.91
C THR A 34 -15.27 -5.04 40.02
N SER A 35 -14.42 -4.15 39.52
CA SER A 35 -14.77 -2.74 39.36
C SER A 35 -15.72 -2.62 38.17
N ARG A 36 -17.03 -2.63 38.46
CA ARG A 36 -18.04 -2.12 37.54
C ARG A 36 -17.69 -0.66 37.23
N LEU A 37 -17.27 -0.40 36.00
CA LEU A 37 -17.16 0.96 35.50
C LEU A 37 -18.56 1.60 35.54
N PRO A 38 -18.73 2.78 36.16
CA PRO A 38 -19.97 3.52 36.08
C PRO A 38 -20.22 3.92 34.62
N ALA A 39 -21.48 3.77 34.19
CA ALA A 39 -21.93 4.21 32.88
C ALA A 39 -21.59 5.71 32.70
N PRO A 40 -21.03 6.12 31.54
CA PRO A 40 -20.80 7.52 31.27
C PRO A 40 -22.15 8.27 31.27
N PRO A 41 -22.23 9.45 31.89
CA PRO A 41 -23.43 10.29 31.79
C PRO A 41 -23.66 10.71 30.34
N PRO A 42 -24.91 10.97 29.93
CA PRO A 42 -25.21 11.53 28.62
C PRO A 42 -24.54 12.90 28.49
N VAL A 43 -23.50 12.98 27.67
CA VAL A 43 -22.86 14.25 27.31
C VAL A 43 -23.79 14.97 26.36
N VAL A 44 -24.65 15.83 26.91
CA VAL A 44 -25.41 16.83 26.16
C VAL A 44 -24.39 17.85 25.67
N ALA A 45 -23.93 17.70 24.42
CA ALA A 45 -23.04 18.65 23.79
C ALA A 45 -23.84 19.90 23.38
N THR A 46 -23.83 20.90 24.25
CA THR A 46 -24.29 22.26 23.93
C THR A 46 -23.33 22.86 22.92
N VAL A 47 -23.70 22.87 21.64
CA VAL A 47 -22.97 23.57 20.57
C VAL A 47 -23.04 25.05 20.85
N THR A 48 -21.98 25.59 21.44
CA THR A 48 -21.81 27.03 21.66
C THR A 48 -21.06 27.58 20.46
N ALA A 49 -21.79 28.28 19.58
CA ALA A 49 -21.25 28.94 18.40
C ALA A 49 -20.31 30.10 18.82
N PRO A 50 -19.07 30.18 18.30
CA PRO A 50 -18.25 31.37 18.49
C PRO A 50 -18.79 32.52 17.63
N SER A 51 -19.40 33.50 18.31
CA SER A 51 -19.74 34.81 17.78
C SER A 51 -18.44 35.60 17.54
N ALA A 52 -17.99 35.64 16.29
CA ALA A 52 -16.87 36.45 15.86
C ALA A 52 -17.34 37.91 15.68
N SER A 53 -16.81 38.78 16.53
CA SER A 53 -16.98 40.23 16.47
C SER A 53 -16.29 40.81 15.23
N ALA A 54 -17.03 41.59 14.45
CA ALA A 54 -16.53 42.38 13.33
C ALA A 54 -15.79 43.64 13.83
N PRO A 55 -14.64 44.01 13.24
CA PRO A 55 -14.05 45.34 13.39
C PRO A 55 -14.63 46.34 12.36
N PRO A 56 -14.53 47.66 12.65
CA PRO A 56 -15.30 48.69 11.98
C PRO A 56 -14.73 49.17 10.65
N LEU A 57 -15.66 49.65 9.82
CA LEU A 57 -15.48 50.44 8.62
C LEU A 57 -14.55 51.65 8.87
N ALA A 58 -13.48 51.75 8.07
CA ALA A 58 -12.75 53.00 7.92
C ALA A 58 -12.18 53.16 6.50
N SER A 59 -12.57 54.29 5.91
CA SER A 59 -11.80 55.10 4.97
C SER A 59 -11.81 54.73 3.49
N ALA A 60 -12.71 55.42 2.80
CA ALA A 60 -12.73 55.72 1.39
C ALA A 60 -11.35 56.17 0.87
N THR A 61 -10.88 55.52 -0.19
CA THR A 61 -9.74 55.99 -0.99
C THR A 61 -10.14 56.03 -2.46
N SER A 62 -10.32 57.26 -2.95
CA SER A 62 -10.11 57.77 -4.31
C SER A 62 -10.19 56.78 -5.47
N SER A 63 -11.33 56.79 -6.18
CA SER A 63 -11.49 56.29 -7.54
C SER A 63 -10.66 57.13 -8.53
N GLY A 64 -9.41 56.77 -8.74
CA GLY A 64 -8.66 57.21 -9.93
C GLY A 64 -9.15 56.45 -11.17
N PRO A 65 -9.23 57.08 -12.36
CA PRO A 65 -9.62 56.39 -13.58
C PRO A 65 -8.56 55.33 -13.93
N THR A 66 -8.94 54.07 -13.75
CA THR A 66 -8.17 52.89 -14.15
C THR A 66 -7.94 52.94 -15.66
N GLN A 67 -6.75 53.38 -16.04
CA GLN A 67 -6.23 53.29 -17.39
C GLN A 67 -6.24 51.79 -17.78
N PRO A 68 -6.89 51.38 -18.87
CA PRO A 68 -6.91 49.98 -19.28
C PRO A 68 -5.47 49.55 -19.55
N ALA A 69 -4.92 48.78 -18.61
CA ALA A 69 -3.61 48.16 -18.75
C ALA A 69 -3.63 47.36 -20.06
N ALA A 70 -2.80 47.79 -21.01
CA ALA A 70 -2.60 47.10 -22.26
C ALA A 70 -2.35 45.63 -21.96
N SER A 71 -3.21 44.78 -22.53
CA SER A 71 -3.20 43.33 -22.36
C SER A 71 -1.83 42.79 -22.78
N ALA A 72 -0.93 42.64 -21.80
CA ALA A 72 0.37 42.05 -22.02
C ALA A 72 0.13 40.58 -22.38
N LYS A 73 0.33 40.24 -23.65
CA LYS A 73 0.26 38.87 -24.17
C LYS A 73 1.13 37.99 -23.27
N ALA A 74 0.55 36.97 -22.65
CA ALA A 74 1.30 36.03 -21.82
C ALA A 74 2.50 35.49 -22.62
N PRO A 75 3.70 35.40 -22.02
CA PRO A 75 4.88 34.90 -22.71
C PRO A 75 4.60 33.48 -23.23
N GLU A 76 5.01 33.21 -24.47
CA GLU A 76 4.87 31.88 -25.06
C GLU A 76 5.78 30.90 -24.32
N PRO A 77 5.30 29.68 -24.01
CA PRO A 77 6.06 28.70 -23.24
C PRO A 77 7.35 28.31 -23.99
N SER A 78 8.43 28.19 -23.24
CA SER A 78 9.73 27.76 -23.78
C SER A 78 9.67 26.30 -24.26
N SER A 79 10.60 25.92 -25.16
CA SER A 79 10.70 24.53 -25.63
C SER A 79 10.98 23.53 -24.51
N LEU A 80 11.68 23.95 -23.46
CA LEU A 80 11.92 23.14 -22.26
C LEU A 80 10.63 22.89 -21.49
N GLU A 81 9.81 23.93 -21.28
CA GLU A 81 8.52 23.81 -20.59
C GLU A 81 7.54 22.94 -21.38
N LEU A 82 7.49 23.12 -22.70
CA LEU A 82 6.68 22.26 -23.58
C LEU A 82 7.10 20.80 -23.49
N ALA A 83 8.41 20.52 -23.59
CA ALA A 83 8.93 19.16 -23.48
C ALA A 83 8.64 18.54 -22.10
N ALA A 84 8.88 19.29 -21.02
CA ALA A 84 8.59 18.85 -19.65
C ALA A 84 7.08 18.61 -19.41
N GLY A 85 6.22 19.32 -20.13
CA GLY A 85 4.77 19.11 -20.15
C GLY A 85 4.32 17.89 -20.95
N GLY A 86 5.22 17.21 -21.65
CA GLY A 86 4.92 16.05 -22.48
C GLY A 86 4.54 16.38 -23.94
N ASP A 87 4.85 17.58 -24.44
CA ASP A 87 4.69 17.87 -25.87
C ASP A 87 5.63 16.97 -26.70
N LEU A 88 5.04 16.12 -27.54
CA LEU A 88 5.79 15.11 -28.29
C LEU A 88 6.79 15.70 -29.27
N HIS A 89 6.51 16.87 -29.84
CA HIS A 89 7.39 17.50 -30.81
C HIS A 89 8.60 18.12 -30.11
N ALA A 90 8.38 18.90 -29.05
CA ALA A 90 9.44 19.48 -28.23
C ALA A 90 10.31 18.39 -27.59
N LEU A 91 9.69 17.33 -27.06
CA LEU A 91 10.40 16.20 -26.47
C LEU A 91 11.34 15.52 -27.48
N LYS A 92 10.81 15.16 -28.67
CA LYS A 92 11.62 14.56 -29.74
C LYS A 92 12.73 15.48 -30.23
N ALA A 93 12.48 16.79 -30.30
CA ALA A 93 13.51 17.76 -30.67
C ALA A 93 14.70 17.76 -29.70
N LEU A 94 14.45 17.61 -28.39
CA LEU A 94 15.51 17.47 -27.39
C LEU A 94 16.19 16.10 -27.46
N GLU A 95 15.44 15.02 -27.68
CA GLU A 95 15.99 13.66 -27.80
C GLU A 95 16.89 13.47 -29.02
N MET A 96 16.62 14.17 -30.13
CA MET A 96 17.47 14.12 -31.32
C MET A 96 18.85 14.76 -31.14
N LYS A 97 19.04 15.61 -30.11
CA LYS A 97 20.36 16.13 -29.76
C LYS A 97 21.27 15.00 -29.28
N ASN A 98 22.56 15.08 -29.55
CA ASN A 98 23.51 14.08 -29.06
C ASN A 98 23.52 14.08 -27.52
N ALA A 99 23.53 12.90 -26.89
CA ALA A 99 23.54 12.78 -25.44
C ALA A 99 24.70 13.53 -24.75
N THR A 100 25.85 13.69 -25.42
CA THR A 100 26.99 14.46 -24.89
C THR A 100 26.83 15.97 -25.01
N GLU A 101 25.89 16.45 -25.83
CA GLU A 101 25.62 17.87 -26.08
C GLU A 101 24.42 18.39 -25.28
N ARG A 102 23.64 17.51 -24.65
CA ARG A 102 22.46 17.89 -23.86
C ARG A 102 22.87 18.55 -22.55
N THR A 103 22.21 19.65 -22.21
CA THR A 103 22.39 20.28 -20.91
C THR A 103 21.65 19.48 -19.81
N PRO A 104 22.00 19.65 -18.53
CA PRO A 104 21.27 19.03 -17.43
C PRO A 104 19.77 19.40 -17.41
N GLU A 105 19.43 20.64 -17.78
CA GLU A 105 18.05 21.13 -17.84
C GLU A 105 17.25 20.44 -18.96
N GLU A 106 17.88 20.20 -20.11
CA GLU A 106 17.27 19.45 -21.21
C GLU A 106 17.05 17.99 -20.84
N ALA A 107 18.02 17.36 -20.16
CA ALA A 107 17.87 15.99 -19.66
C ALA A 107 16.73 15.87 -18.64
N LEU A 108 16.60 16.86 -17.74
CA LEU A 108 15.50 16.91 -16.78
C LEU A 108 14.15 17.13 -17.48
N ALA A 109 14.09 18.02 -18.48
CA ALA A 109 12.88 18.26 -19.26
C ALA A 109 12.44 17.01 -20.04
N ILE A 110 13.39 16.24 -20.60
CA ILE A 110 13.09 14.96 -21.26
C ILE A 110 12.48 13.98 -20.26
N SER A 111 13.12 13.81 -19.09
CA SER A 111 12.63 12.90 -18.05
C SER A 111 11.23 13.29 -17.57
N ALA A 112 11.00 14.57 -17.30
CA ALA A 112 9.70 15.11 -16.89
C ALA A 112 8.63 14.91 -17.98
N GLY A 113 9.00 15.10 -19.25
CA GLY A 113 8.14 14.88 -20.40
C GLY A 113 7.67 13.44 -20.54
N HIS A 114 8.57 12.47 -20.39
CA HIS A 114 8.18 11.05 -20.36
C HIS A 114 7.26 10.73 -19.19
N ALA A 115 7.54 11.26 -18.00
CA ALA A 115 6.66 11.10 -16.84
C ALA A 115 5.28 11.73 -17.06
N ALA A 116 5.20 12.88 -17.75
CA ALA A 116 3.93 13.51 -18.12
C ALA A 116 3.12 12.65 -19.10
N LEU A 117 3.76 12.12 -20.14
CA LEU A 117 3.13 11.21 -21.11
C LEU A 117 2.67 9.92 -20.43
N ALA A 118 3.48 9.34 -19.56
CA ALA A 118 3.13 8.11 -18.84
C ALA A 118 1.96 8.32 -17.85
N ARG A 119 1.85 9.49 -17.21
CA ARG A 119 0.67 9.86 -16.39
C ARG A 119 -0.59 10.06 -17.24
N ALA A 120 -0.47 10.68 -18.41
CA ALA A 120 -1.59 10.79 -19.34
C ALA A 120 -2.07 9.41 -19.81
N ASP A 121 -1.12 8.52 -20.12
CA ASP A 121 -1.44 7.15 -20.51
C ASP A 121 -2.04 6.32 -19.37
N ALA A 122 -1.55 6.48 -18.14
CA ALA A 122 -2.14 5.87 -16.95
C ALA A 122 -3.60 6.30 -16.74
N THR A 123 -3.91 7.58 -16.97
CA THR A 123 -5.28 8.09 -16.89
C THR A 123 -6.15 7.43 -17.96
N ARG A 124 -5.67 7.39 -19.21
CA ARG A 124 -6.36 6.73 -20.33
C ARG A 124 -6.64 5.25 -20.03
N VAL A 125 -5.66 4.51 -19.49
CA VAL A 125 -5.85 3.10 -19.15
C VAL A 125 -6.88 2.91 -18.02
N ALA A 126 -6.90 3.80 -17.03
CA ALA A 126 -7.93 3.76 -15.98
C ALA A 126 -9.33 4.04 -16.56
N ASP A 127 -9.45 4.99 -17.49
CA ASP A 127 -10.70 5.28 -18.20
C ASP A 127 -11.14 4.08 -19.06
N ASP A 128 -10.21 3.45 -19.78
CA ASP A 128 -10.46 2.25 -20.59
C ASP A 128 -10.97 1.09 -19.71
N LEU A 129 -10.34 0.86 -18.54
CA LEU A 129 -10.78 -0.15 -17.56
C LEU A 129 -12.17 0.17 -16.99
N SER A 130 -12.46 1.44 -16.74
CA SER A 130 -13.80 1.87 -16.30
C SER A 130 -14.86 1.66 -17.38
N ALA A 131 -14.50 1.80 -18.66
CA ALA A 131 -15.41 1.66 -19.79
C ALA A 131 -15.64 0.20 -20.19
N ASP A 132 -14.60 -0.65 -20.11
CA ASP A 132 -14.68 -2.09 -20.41
C ASP A 132 -14.11 -2.95 -19.28
N PRO A 133 -14.97 -3.44 -18.36
CA PRO A 133 -14.55 -4.33 -17.28
C PRO A 133 -13.91 -5.65 -17.73
N LYS A 134 -14.06 -6.07 -19.00
CA LYS A 134 -13.40 -7.28 -19.50
C LYS A 134 -11.89 -7.14 -19.54
N LEU A 135 -11.37 -5.91 -19.60
CA LEU A 135 -9.95 -5.62 -19.60
C LEU A 135 -9.25 -6.06 -18.29
N PHE A 136 -9.98 -6.20 -17.17
CA PHE A 136 -9.43 -6.80 -15.95
C PHE A 136 -8.99 -8.27 -16.11
N GLN A 137 -9.56 -8.97 -17.10
CA GLN A 137 -9.19 -10.35 -17.43
C GLN A 137 -8.11 -10.43 -18.53
N ASP A 138 -7.86 -9.32 -19.23
CA ASP A 138 -6.81 -9.27 -20.23
C ASP A 138 -5.43 -9.16 -19.54
N ARG A 139 -4.63 -10.22 -19.67
CA ARG A 139 -3.33 -10.32 -19.01
C ARG A 139 -2.33 -9.28 -19.52
N GLY A 140 -2.41 -8.92 -20.80
CA GLY A 140 -1.55 -7.90 -21.39
C GLY A 140 -1.80 -6.53 -20.77
N THR A 141 -3.07 -6.13 -20.71
CA THR A 141 -3.53 -4.88 -20.10
C THR A 141 -3.18 -4.84 -18.62
N MET A 142 -3.50 -5.87 -17.84
CA MET A 142 -3.20 -5.86 -16.41
C MET A 142 -1.69 -5.88 -16.11
N ALA A 143 -0.88 -6.54 -16.93
CA ALA A 143 0.57 -6.47 -16.81
C ALA A 143 1.11 -5.07 -17.13
N TYR A 144 0.51 -4.40 -18.13
CA TYR A 144 0.83 -3.01 -18.46
C TYR A 144 0.48 -2.05 -17.31
N VAL A 145 -0.72 -2.19 -16.72
CA VAL A 145 -1.16 -1.47 -15.53
C VAL A 145 -0.19 -1.67 -14.37
N TYR A 146 0.20 -2.92 -14.08
CA TYR A 146 1.14 -3.22 -13.01
C TYR A 146 2.51 -2.58 -13.25
N ARG A 147 3.00 -2.60 -14.50
CA ARG A 147 4.26 -1.92 -14.86
C ARG A 147 4.18 -0.40 -14.61
N LEU A 148 3.07 0.25 -15.00
CA LEU A 148 2.86 1.67 -14.70
C LEU A 148 2.75 1.94 -13.19
N ALA A 149 2.14 1.02 -12.44
CA ALA A 149 2.02 1.13 -10.98
C ALA A 149 3.36 0.99 -10.23
N LEU A 150 4.40 0.44 -10.86
CA LEU A 150 5.75 0.38 -10.30
C LEU A 150 6.59 1.64 -10.58
N ASP A 151 6.14 2.51 -11.49
CA ASP A 151 6.84 3.74 -11.83
C ASP A 151 6.51 4.83 -10.77
N PRO A 152 7.52 5.36 -10.04
CA PRO A 152 7.28 6.30 -8.94
C PRO A 152 6.63 7.62 -9.38
N ASP A 153 6.82 8.06 -10.63
CA ASP A 153 6.25 9.31 -11.14
C ASP A 153 4.80 9.14 -11.61
N VAL A 154 4.39 7.91 -11.91
CA VAL A 154 3.06 7.57 -12.45
C VAL A 154 2.14 6.98 -11.39
N ALA A 155 2.69 6.12 -10.52
CA ALA A 155 1.94 5.30 -9.59
C ALA A 155 0.93 6.09 -8.73
N PRO A 156 1.25 7.27 -8.16
CA PRO A 156 0.27 7.98 -7.32
C PRO A 156 -1.00 8.35 -8.06
N THR A 157 -0.88 8.79 -9.32
CA THR A 157 -2.04 9.17 -10.14
C THR A 157 -2.83 7.94 -10.55
N LEU A 158 -2.13 6.90 -11.02
CA LEU A 158 -2.75 5.65 -11.46
C LEU A 158 -3.48 4.95 -10.31
N LEU A 159 -2.83 4.73 -9.17
CA LEU A 159 -3.41 3.97 -8.06
C LEU A 159 -4.65 4.65 -7.48
N VAL A 160 -4.67 5.99 -7.42
CA VAL A 160 -5.87 6.74 -6.99
C VAL A 160 -7.01 6.58 -8.00
N ALA A 161 -6.72 6.58 -9.30
CA ALA A 161 -7.73 6.34 -10.34
C ALA A 161 -8.26 4.90 -10.26
N LEU A 162 -7.37 3.90 -10.15
CA LEU A 162 -7.75 2.49 -10.02
C LEU A 162 -8.56 2.23 -8.74
N ALA A 163 -8.21 2.83 -7.60
CA ALA A 163 -8.92 2.65 -6.34
C ALA A 163 -10.38 3.16 -6.36
N ARG A 164 -10.77 3.92 -7.38
CA ARG A 164 -12.16 4.33 -7.64
C ARG A 164 -12.92 3.32 -8.49
N LEU A 165 -12.22 2.39 -9.14
CA LEU A 165 -12.81 1.27 -9.86
C LEU A 165 -13.13 0.21 -8.79
N GLU A 166 -14.42 0.07 -8.47
CA GLU A 166 -14.95 -0.87 -7.47
C GLU A 166 -14.84 -2.32 -7.99
N ASP A 167 -13.62 -2.82 -8.17
CA ASP A 167 -13.33 -4.16 -8.70
C ASP A 167 -12.37 -4.96 -7.79
N PRO A 168 -12.65 -6.23 -7.48
CA PRO A 168 -11.79 -7.07 -6.63
C PRO A 168 -10.35 -7.23 -7.12
N VAL A 169 -10.13 -7.18 -8.44
CA VAL A 169 -8.80 -7.28 -9.04
C VAL A 169 -7.93 -6.11 -8.60
N ILE A 170 -8.50 -4.92 -8.40
CA ILE A 170 -7.77 -3.75 -7.89
C ILE A 170 -7.35 -3.94 -6.44
N ALA A 171 -8.22 -4.46 -5.58
CA ALA A 171 -7.85 -4.75 -4.20
C ALA A 171 -6.72 -5.79 -4.11
N ASP A 172 -6.80 -6.85 -4.92
CA ASP A 172 -5.74 -7.87 -5.03
C ASP A 172 -4.42 -7.30 -5.59
N LEU A 173 -4.49 -6.37 -6.54
CA LEU A 173 -3.35 -5.66 -7.12
C LEU A 173 -2.65 -4.79 -6.07
N LEU A 174 -3.42 -3.97 -5.34
CA LEU A 174 -2.91 -3.12 -4.27
C LEU A 174 -2.26 -3.95 -3.17
N TYR A 175 -2.88 -5.07 -2.77
CA TYR A 175 -2.27 -6.00 -1.84
C TYR A 175 -0.94 -6.55 -2.34
N ASP A 176 -0.84 -6.93 -3.62
CA ASP A 176 0.42 -7.44 -4.20
C ASP A 176 1.54 -6.39 -4.17
N LEU A 177 1.21 -5.12 -4.42
CA LEU A 177 2.16 -4.00 -4.32
C LEU A 177 2.65 -3.80 -2.88
N VAL A 178 1.77 -3.94 -1.88
CA VAL A 178 2.15 -3.88 -0.46
C VAL A 178 3.03 -5.07 -0.07
N ASP A 179 2.64 -6.28 -0.47
CA ASP A 179 3.29 -7.53 -0.06
C ASP A 179 4.69 -7.69 -0.68
N ARG A 180 4.87 -7.22 -1.93
CA ARG A 180 6.16 -7.28 -2.65
C ARG A 180 7.02 -6.04 -2.49
N GLY A 181 6.41 -4.92 -2.10
CA GLY A 181 7.10 -3.66 -1.91
C GLY A 181 8.10 -3.72 -0.76
N GLU A 182 9.13 -2.88 -0.83
CA GLU A 182 10.00 -2.67 0.32
C GLU A 182 9.18 -2.07 1.48
N PRO A 183 9.22 -2.66 2.69
CA PRO A 183 8.47 -2.14 3.83
C PRO A 183 8.81 -0.67 4.12
N GLY A 184 7.78 0.18 4.18
CA GLY A 184 7.94 1.62 4.41
C GLY A 184 8.29 2.45 3.16
N ALA A 185 8.47 1.82 1.99
CA ALA A 185 8.60 2.56 0.74
C ALA A 185 7.32 3.32 0.40
N ARG A 186 7.46 4.49 -0.22
CA ARG A 186 6.35 5.39 -0.56
C ARG A 186 5.23 4.70 -1.36
N LEU A 187 5.60 3.84 -2.31
CA LEU A 187 4.64 3.07 -3.10
C LEU A 187 3.83 2.09 -2.23
N ALA A 188 4.51 1.33 -1.37
CA ALA A 188 3.86 0.36 -0.48
C ALA A 188 2.93 1.05 0.52
N LEU A 189 3.35 2.18 1.09
CA LEU A 189 2.52 2.98 2.00
C LEU A 189 1.26 3.51 1.31
N LEU A 190 1.39 4.07 0.10
CA LEU A 190 0.23 4.54 -0.66
C LEU A 190 -0.73 3.40 -1.01
N ALA A 191 -0.19 2.26 -1.47
CA ALA A 191 -1.01 1.10 -1.80
C ALA A 191 -1.74 0.55 -0.56
N GLU A 192 -1.09 0.56 0.61
CA GLU A 192 -1.67 0.15 1.88
C GLU A 192 -2.79 1.10 2.34
N ASP A 193 -2.59 2.41 2.23
CA ASP A 193 -3.59 3.43 2.56
C ASP A 193 -4.84 3.29 1.65
N LEU A 194 -4.63 3.10 0.35
CA LEU A 194 -5.73 2.89 -0.61
C LEU A 194 -6.46 1.57 -0.37
N LEU A 195 -5.73 0.48 -0.11
CA LEU A 195 -6.32 -0.83 0.19
C LEU A 195 -7.21 -0.81 1.44
N ARG A 196 -6.84 -0.01 2.45
CA ARG A 196 -7.64 0.18 3.67
C ARG A 196 -8.79 1.16 3.50
N GLY A 197 -8.85 1.86 2.37
CA GLY A 197 -9.87 2.85 2.06
C GLY A 197 -11.26 2.22 1.91
N PRO A 198 -12.33 2.99 2.17
CA PRO A 198 -13.70 2.48 2.13
C PRO A 198 -14.18 2.08 0.73
N ALA A 199 -13.52 2.55 -0.33
CA ALA A 199 -13.86 2.19 -1.71
C ALA A 199 -13.27 0.83 -2.14
N VAL A 200 -12.11 0.45 -1.59
CA VAL A 200 -11.36 -0.73 -2.06
C VAL A 200 -11.57 -1.93 -1.14
N LEU A 201 -11.58 -1.71 0.17
CA LEU A 201 -11.64 -2.81 1.14
C LEU A 201 -12.89 -3.69 0.99
N PRO A 202 -14.11 -3.16 0.74
CA PRO A 202 -15.30 -3.99 0.55
C PRO A 202 -15.25 -4.88 -0.70
N GLU A 203 -14.52 -4.43 -1.73
CA GLU A 203 -14.37 -5.15 -3.00
C GLU A 203 -13.30 -6.23 -2.93
N ALA A 204 -12.53 -6.31 -1.84
CA ALA A 204 -11.49 -7.31 -1.68
C ALA A 204 -12.01 -8.74 -1.96
N SER A 205 -11.29 -9.47 -2.82
CA SER A 205 -11.63 -10.87 -3.10
C SER A 205 -11.78 -11.68 -1.81
N LYS A 206 -12.61 -12.74 -1.84
CA LYS A 206 -12.89 -13.54 -0.64
C LYS A 206 -11.61 -14.07 0.04
N ALA A 207 -10.61 -14.42 -0.78
CA ALA A 207 -9.29 -14.86 -0.31
C ALA A 207 -8.49 -13.70 0.30
N LEU A 208 -8.47 -12.52 -0.31
CA LEU A 208 -7.81 -11.35 0.25
C LEU A 208 -8.45 -10.86 1.55
N SER A 209 -9.78 -10.80 1.60
CA SER A 209 -10.52 -10.46 2.81
C SER A 209 -10.12 -11.39 3.97
N LEU A 210 -9.97 -12.69 3.71
CA LEU A 210 -9.47 -13.64 4.70
C LEU A 210 -8.04 -13.32 5.14
N ILE A 211 -7.14 -13.00 4.20
CA ILE A 211 -5.75 -12.66 4.51
C ILE A 211 -5.67 -11.43 5.43
N ILE A 212 -6.49 -10.42 5.16
CA ILE A 212 -6.61 -9.23 6.01
C ILE A 212 -7.10 -9.63 7.41
N ASP A 213 -8.12 -10.48 7.50
CA ASP A 213 -8.62 -10.99 8.78
C ASP A 213 -7.55 -11.79 9.56
N LEU A 214 -6.79 -12.66 8.88
CA LEU A 214 -5.70 -13.44 9.47
C LEU A 214 -4.57 -12.52 10.00
N ARG A 215 -4.21 -11.47 9.26
CA ARG A 215 -3.22 -10.48 9.72
C ARG A 215 -3.69 -9.75 10.98
N ASN A 216 -5.00 -9.51 11.11
CA ASN A 216 -5.62 -8.81 12.23
C ASN A 216 -5.97 -9.73 13.40
N ALA A 217 -5.97 -11.05 13.22
CA ALA A 217 -6.19 -12.02 14.28
C ALA A 217 -4.97 -12.12 15.22
N LYS A 218 -4.92 -11.23 16.22
CA LYS A 218 -3.83 -11.18 17.22
C LYS A 218 -4.01 -12.13 18.40
N THR A 219 -5.16 -12.79 18.52
CA THR A 219 -5.44 -13.76 19.60
C THR A 219 -5.72 -15.14 19.02
N CYS A 220 -5.53 -16.15 19.86
CA CYS A 220 -5.70 -17.54 19.48
C CYS A 220 -7.13 -17.88 19.06
N GLU A 221 -8.11 -17.38 19.79
CA GLU A 221 -9.53 -17.62 19.53
C GLU A 221 -9.95 -17.00 18.19
N ARG A 222 -9.47 -15.78 17.91
CA ARG A 222 -9.74 -15.10 16.63
C ARG A 222 -9.12 -15.86 15.46
N ALA A 223 -7.90 -16.36 15.62
CA ALA A 223 -7.24 -17.18 14.60
C ALA A 223 -8.01 -18.49 14.37
N ALA A 224 -8.41 -19.18 15.45
CA ALA A 224 -9.14 -20.46 15.39
C ALA A 224 -10.46 -20.35 14.60
N VAL A 225 -11.24 -19.28 14.83
CA VAL A 225 -12.51 -19.04 14.13
C VAL A 225 -12.33 -18.82 12.62
N LEU A 226 -11.16 -18.37 12.18
CA LEU A 226 -10.87 -18.13 10.76
C LEU A 226 -10.45 -19.41 10.01
N LEU A 227 -10.01 -20.48 10.70
CA LEU A 227 -9.49 -21.68 10.05
C LEU A 227 -10.50 -22.38 9.12
N PRO A 228 -11.79 -22.56 9.48
CA PRO A 228 -12.77 -23.14 8.56
C PRO A 228 -12.96 -22.30 7.29
N ARG A 229 -12.93 -20.97 7.42
CA ARG A 229 -13.01 -20.05 6.27
C ARG A 229 -11.74 -20.11 5.43
N ALA A 230 -10.57 -20.24 6.05
CA ALA A 230 -9.32 -20.45 5.33
C ALA A 230 -9.33 -21.74 4.51
N ASN A 231 -9.87 -22.83 5.07
CA ASN A 231 -10.08 -24.06 4.34
C ASN A 231 -11.04 -23.89 3.14
N ALA A 232 -12.08 -23.08 3.29
CA ALA A 232 -13.09 -22.87 2.23
C ALA A 232 -12.63 -21.95 1.09
N VAL A 233 -12.02 -20.79 1.40
CA VAL A 233 -11.77 -19.73 0.40
C VAL A 233 -10.33 -19.22 0.34
N GLY A 234 -9.44 -19.65 1.24
CA GLY A 234 -8.07 -19.17 1.25
C GLY A 234 -7.26 -19.69 0.06
N ASP A 235 -6.40 -18.85 -0.51
CA ASP A 235 -5.47 -19.21 -1.58
C ASP A 235 -4.02 -19.26 -1.06
N GLU A 236 -3.07 -19.58 -1.95
CA GLU A 236 -1.66 -19.75 -1.62
C GLU A 236 -1.06 -18.57 -0.82
N ARG A 237 -1.58 -17.34 -0.98
CA ARG A 237 -1.08 -16.14 -0.30
C ARG A 237 -1.33 -16.17 1.21
N ALA A 238 -2.36 -16.90 1.67
CA ALA A 238 -2.65 -17.07 3.09
C ALA A 238 -1.70 -18.08 3.77
N THR A 239 -1.01 -18.91 2.99
CA THR A 239 -0.19 -20.01 3.51
C THR A 239 0.88 -19.56 4.51
N PRO A 240 1.70 -18.51 4.25
CA PRO A 240 2.74 -18.11 5.21
C PRO A 240 2.16 -17.60 6.54
N LEU A 241 0.95 -17.02 6.52
CA LEU A 241 0.26 -16.57 7.74
C LEU A 241 -0.24 -17.76 8.57
N LEU A 242 -0.81 -18.76 7.90
CA LEU A 242 -1.27 -19.99 8.55
C LEU A 242 -0.11 -20.83 9.07
N GLU A 243 1.01 -20.91 8.34
CA GLU A 243 2.22 -21.61 8.79
C GLU A 243 2.81 -20.96 10.05
N ARG A 244 2.75 -19.63 10.18
CA ARG A 244 3.13 -18.93 11.42
C ARG A 244 2.30 -19.39 12.62
N TYR A 245 1.02 -19.76 12.44
CA TYR A 245 0.20 -20.29 13.53
C TYR A 245 0.65 -21.69 14.01
N ARG A 246 1.44 -22.43 13.22
CA ARG A 246 2.08 -23.68 13.67
C ARG A 246 3.29 -23.45 14.58
N GLU A 247 3.90 -22.26 14.54
CA GLU A 247 5.09 -21.96 15.34
C GLU A 247 4.74 -21.97 16.83
N LYS A 248 5.49 -22.73 17.63
CA LYS A 248 5.28 -22.89 19.09
C LYS A 248 6.07 -21.87 19.93
N SER A 249 6.68 -20.90 19.26
CA SER A 249 7.55 -19.87 19.85
C SER A 249 7.47 -18.62 18.99
N GLY A 250 7.79 -17.46 19.55
CA GLY A 250 7.80 -16.18 18.84
C GLY A 250 7.18 -15.04 19.64
N CYS A 251 6.44 -15.37 20.71
CA CYS A 251 5.80 -14.42 21.59
C CYS A 251 6.53 -14.25 22.93
N GLY A 252 6.16 -13.18 23.64
CA GLY A 252 6.78 -12.78 24.90
C GLY A 252 8.12 -12.06 24.74
N PRO A 253 8.68 -11.51 25.83
CA PRO A 253 9.92 -10.70 25.79
C PRO A 253 11.13 -11.46 25.23
N LYS A 254 11.18 -12.78 25.43
CA LYS A 254 12.26 -13.66 24.96
C LYS A 254 11.94 -14.39 23.66
N ARG A 255 10.74 -14.18 23.08
CA ARG A 255 10.25 -14.89 21.89
C ARG A 255 10.21 -16.41 22.04
N THR A 256 10.12 -16.92 23.27
CA THR A 256 10.07 -18.36 23.56
C THR A 256 8.66 -18.90 23.69
N ASP A 257 7.69 -18.03 23.92
CA ASP A 257 6.34 -18.43 24.27
C ASP A 257 5.53 -18.70 23.00
N ASP A 258 4.61 -19.67 23.09
CA ASP A 258 3.67 -19.98 22.02
C ASP A 258 2.67 -18.83 21.89
N CYS A 259 2.59 -18.23 20.70
CA CYS A 259 1.65 -17.17 20.41
C CYS A 259 0.20 -17.67 20.36
N PHE A 260 -0.01 -18.95 20.04
CA PHE A 260 -1.32 -19.52 19.74
C PHE A 260 -1.51 -20.91 20.36
N PRO A 261 -1.40 -21.05 21.70
CA PRO A 261 -1.43 -22.34 22.37
C PRO A 261 -2.76 -23.10 22.19
N CYS A 262 -3.89 -22.40 22.04
CA CYS A 262 -5.20 -23.04 21.80
C CYS A 262 -5.25 -23.81 20.46
N LEU A 263 -4.39 -23.46 19.48
CA LEU A 263 -4.35 -24.15 18.19
C LEU A 263 -3.64 -25.52 18.27
N ARG A 264 -3.14 -25.90 19.46
CA ARG A 264 -2.53 -27.22 19.72
C ARG A 264 -3.55 -28.28 20.12
N ASP A 265 -4.79 -27.89 20.36
CA ASP A 265 -5.86 -28.84 20.62
C ASP A 265 -6.12 -29.65 19.34
N LYS A 266 -6.02 -30.98 19.42
CA LYS A 266 -6.11 -31.90 18.27
C LYS A 266 -7.19 -31.58 17.22
N PRO A 267 -8.46 -31.26 17.58
CA PRO A 267 -9.45 -30.92 16.56
C PRO A 267 -9.14 -29.59 15.83
N ILE A 268 -8.59 -28.61 16.54
CA ILE A 268 -8.22 -27.30 15.98
C ILE A 268 -6.93 -27.41 15.17
N GLU A 269 -5.94 -28.15 15.68
CA GLU A 269 -4.67 -28.43 15.00
C GLU A 269 -4.91 -29.10 13.65
N LYS A 270 -5.80 -30.12 13.60
CA LYS A 270 -6.20 -30.74 12.34
C LYS A 270 -6.84 -29.72 11.38
N THR A 271 -7.70 -28.84 11.88
CA THR A 271 -8.35 -27.80 11.04
C THR A 271 -7.32 -26.82 10.48
N LEU A 272 -6.28 -26.49 11.23
CA LEU A 272 -5.15 -25.67 10.77
C LEU A 272 -4.39 -26.39 9.65
N ASP A 273 -4.11 -27.68 9.83
CA ASP A 273 -3.41 -28.50 8.83
C ASP A 273 -4.20 -28.62 7.53
N ASP A 274 -5.51 -28.89 7.63
CA ASP A 274 -6.43 -28.94 6.49
C ASP A 274 -6.49 -27.58 5.78
N ALA A 275 -6.55 -26.48 6.53
CA ALA A 275 -6.53 -25.13 5.96
C ALA A 275 -5.23 -24.87 5.18
N ILE A 276 -4.07 -25.17 5.74
CA ILE A 276 -2.76 -25.00 5.07
C ILE A 276 -2.68 -25.84 3.78
N ALA A 277 -3.15 -27.09 3.83
CA ALA A 277 -3.17 -27.96 2.66
C ALA A 277 -4.06 -27.39 1.55
N SER A 278 -5.27 -26.95 1.91
CA SER A 278 -6.23 -26.37 0.97
C SER A 278 -5.78 -25.04 0.38
N THR A 279 -5.13 -24.16 1.17
CA THR A 279 -4.58 -22.90 0.63
C THR A 279 -3.43 -23.16 -0.34
N LYS A 280 -2.53 -24.11 -0.04
CA LYS A 280 -1.45 -24.50 -0.96
C LYS A 280 -1.96 -25.08 -2.28
N ALA A 281 -3.07 -25.81 -2.25
CA ALA A 281 -3.67 -26.40 -3.45
C ALA A 281 -4.36 -25.36 -4.36
N ARG A 282 -4.77 -24.21 -3.83
CA ARG A 282 -5.43 -23.13 -4.57
C ARG A 282 -4.41 -22.06 -4.96
N SER A 283 -3.90 -22.15 -6.18
CA SER A 283 -2.98 -21.14 -6.71
C SER A 283 -3.68 -19.80 -6.94
N PHE A 284 -2.96 -18.71 -6.67
CA PHE A 284 -3.42 -17.36 -6.96
C PHE A 284 -2.93 -16.95 -8.34
N SER A 285 -3.84 -16.87 -9.30
CA SER A 285 -3.56 -16.41 -10.66
C SER A 285 -3.77 -14.89 -10.76
N ALA A 286 -2.72 -14.13 -10.52
CA ALA A 286 -2.72 -12.68 -10.73
C ALA A 286 -2.69 -12.35 -12.24
N PRO A 287 -3.70 -11.67 -12.81
CA PRO A 287 -3.74 -11.38 -14.25
C PRO A 287 -2.56 -10.51 -14.70
N TRP A 288 -1.99 -9.70 -13.81
CA TRP A 288 -0.82 -8.86 -14.07
C TRP A 288 0.54 -9.59 -14.04
N ARG A 289 0.60 -10.87 -13.67
CA ARG A 289 1.84 -11.64 -13.66
C ARG A 289 1.96 -12.45 -14.95
N LEU A 290 2.77 -11.99 -15.89
CA LEU A 290 2.92 -12.64 -17.21
C LEU A 290 3.67 -13.97 -17.16
N ASN A 291 4.53 -14.20 -16.16
CA ASN A 291 5.36 -15.40 -16.06
C ASN A 291 5.28 -16.02 -14.66
N ARG A 292 4.58 -17.15 -14.55
CA ARG A 292 4.75 -18.15 -13.49
C ARG A 292 4.58 -19.53 -14.10
#